data_AF-A0A4R8F8H3-F1
#
_entry.id   AF-A0A4R8F8H3-F1
#
_cell.length_a   1.000
_cell.length_b   1.000
_cell.length_c   1.000
_cell.angle_alpha   90.00
_cell.angle_beta   90.00
_cell.angle_gamma   90.00
#
_symmetry.space_group_name_H-M   'P 1'
#
loop_
_entity.id
_entity.type
_entity.pdbx_description
1 polymer ?
#
loop_
_entity_poly.entity_id
_entity_poly.type
_entity_poly.pdbx_seq_one_letter_code
_entity_poly.pdbx_strand_id
1 'polypeptide(L)' 'MLARFFSRKFVLAVLASGVACGALFTGHMSGTEWLSAQGMILGVYGAANVAQKKGA' A
#
# COMPACT_ATOMS: atom_id res chain seq x y z
N MET A 1 16.32 -15.60 6.02
CA MET A 1 15.14 -15.59 5.11
C MET A 1 14.21 -14.38 5.30
N LEU A 2 14.34 -13.56 6.34
CA LEU A 2 13.49 -12.37 6.57
C LEU A 2 13.90 -11.12 5.75
N ALA A 3 15.17 -11.00 5.37
CA ALA A 3 15.69 -9.82 4.68
C ALA A 3 15.10 -9.60 3.27
N ARG A 4 14.55 -10.65 2.63
CA ARG A 4 13.94 -10.58 1.29
C ARG A 4 12.60 -9.84 1.29
N PHE A 5 11.89 -9.79 2.43
CA PHE A 5 10.59 -9.12 2.57
C PHE A 5 10.69 -7.63 2.94
N PHE A 6 11.87 -7.15 3.34
CA PHE A 6 12.09 -5.76 3.73
C PHE A 6 12.32 -4.81 2.55
N SER A 7 11.62 -5.03 1.43
CA SER A 7 11.54 -4.00 0.40
C SER A 7 10.80 -2.81 1.02
N ARG A 8 11.49 -1.67 1.19
CA ARG A 8 10.91 -0.45 1.82
C ARG A 8 9.55 -0.08 1.22
N LYS A 9 9.37 -0.35 -0.07
CA LYS A 9 8.12 -0.13 -0.82
C LYS A 9 6.98 -1.04 -0.34
N PHE A 10 7.28 -2.30 -0.04
CA PHE A 10 6.31 -3.25 0.50
C PHE A 10 5.89 -2.85 1.92
N VAL A 11 6.86 -2.48 2.77
CA VAL A 11 6.58 -2.02 4.14
C VAL A 11 5.69 -0.76 4.12
N LEU A 12 5.98 0.20 3.24
CA LEU A 12 5.17 1.41 3.08
C LEU A 12 3.74 1.09 2.63
N ALA A 13 3.56 0.18 1.66
CA ALA A 13 2.23 -0.23 1.20
C ALA A 13 1.42 -0.93 2.30
N VAL A 14 2.06 -1.76 3.11
CA VAL A 14 1.42 -2.44 4.26
C VAL A 14 1.01 -1.43 5.33
N LEU A 15 1.88 -0.48 5.68
CA LEU A 15 1.56 0.56 6.67
C LEU A 15 0.41 1.45 6.20
N ALA A 16 0.44 1.90 4.93
CA ALA A 16 -0.64 2.71 4.36
C ALA A 16 -1.97 1.96 4.35
N SER A 17 -1.96 0.66 4.00
CA SER A 17 -3.15 -0.19 4.06
C SER A 17 -3.67 -0.35 5.49
N GLY A 18 -2.76 -0.50 6.47
CA GLY A 18 -3.11 -0.59 7.89
C GLY A 18 -3.80 0.68 8.39
N VAL A 19 -3.30 1.86 8.01
CA VAL A 19 -3.92 3.15 8.34
C VAL A 19 -5.30 3.28 7.68
N ALA A 20 -5.45 2.88 6.41
CA ALA A 20 -6.73 2.90 5.71
C ALA A 20 -7.77 1.99 6.38
N CYS A 21 -7.38 0.79 6.81
CA CYS A 21 -8.23 -0.09 7.61
C CYS A 21 -8.62 0.55 8.95
N GLY A 22 -7.66 1.17 9.66
CA GLY A 22 -7.93 1.90 10.90
C GLY A 22 -8.96 3.02 10.70
N ALA A 23 -8.82 3.81 9.63
CA ALA A 23 -9.74 4.88 9.28
C ALA A 23 -11.15 4.37 8.95
N LEU A 24 -11.26 3.21 8.30
CA LEU A 24 -12.54 2.56 8.02
C LEU A 24 -13.26 2.14 9.32
N PHE A 25 -12.56 1.46 10.23
CA PHE A 25 -13.17 0.97 11.47
C PHE A 25 -13.45 2.05 12.52
N THR A 26 -12.73 3.18 12.45
CA THR A 26 -13.01 4.36 13.29
C THR A 26 -14.11 5.26 12.72
N GLY A 27 -14.67 4.90 11.56
CA GLY A 27 -15.76 5.66 10.92
C GLY A 27 -15.30 6.97 10.26
N HIS A 28 -13.99 7.20 10.14
CA HIS A 28 -13.43 8.36 9.45
C HIS A 28 -13.49 8.24 7.92
N MET A 29 -13.89 7.07 7.40
CA MET A 29 -13.89 6.78 5.97
C MET A 29 -15.03 5.84 5.60
N SER A 30 -15.69 6.07 4.47
CA SER A 30 -16.70 5.17 3.93
C SER A 30 -16.05 3.95 3.23
N GLY A 31 -16.81 2.87 3.08
CA GLY A 31 -16.33 1.65 2.41
C GLY A 31 -15.89 1.88 0.97
N THR A 32 -16.53 2.81 0.25
CA THR A 32 -16.14 3.20 -1.12
C THR A 32 -14.84 3.98 -1.14
N GLU A 33 -14.65 4.92 -0.22
CA GLU A 33 -13.38 5.65 -0.09
C GLU A 33 -12.23 4.70 0.30
N TRP A 34 -12.52 3.69 1.11
CA TRP A 34 -11.58 2.60 1.42
C TRP A 34 -11.18 1.79 0.19
N LEU A 35 -12.13 1.39 -0.64
CA LEU A 35 -11.82 0.69 -1.90
C LEU A 35 -10.92 1.53 -2.80
N SER A 36 -11.21 2.84 -2.93
CA SER A 36 -10.37 3.77 -3.71
C SER A 36 -8.97 3.93 -3.12
N ALA A 37 -8.86 4.08 -1.79
CA ALA A 37 -7.58 4.18 -1.09
C ALA A 37 -6.73 2.92 -1.28
N GLN A 38 -7.31 1.74 -1.13
CA GLN A 38 -6.63 0.46 -1.36
C GLN A 38 -6.16 0.32 -2.81
N GLY A 39 -7.01 0.68 -3.78
CA GLY A 39 -6.64 0.71 -5.19
C GLY A 39 -5.44 1.61 -5.48
N MET A 40 -5.40 2.80 -4.88
CA MET A 40 -4.27 3.73 -5.02
C MET A 40 -2.99 3.17 -4.37
N ILE A 41 -3.06 2.62 -3.16
CA ILE A 41 -1.91 2.06 -2.45
C ILE A 41 -1.27 0.92 -3.26
N LEU A 42 -2.10 -0.01 -3.75
CA LEU A 42 -1.67 -1.12 -4.60
C LEU A 42 -1.13 -0.63 -5.94
N GLY A 43 -1.79 0.34 -6.56
CA GLY A 43 -1.36 0.94 -7.83
C GLY A 43 0.01 1.59 -7.73
N VAL A 44 0.24 2.42 -6.69
CA VAL A 44 1.53 3.07 -6.44
C VAL A 44 2.62 2.04 -6.11
N TYR A 45 2.32 1.02 -5.30
CA TYR A 45 3.25 -0.05 -5.01
C TYR A 45 3.65 -0.83 -6.27
N GLY A 46 2.67 -1.21 -7.10
CA GLY A 46 2.88 -1.87 -8.38
C GLY A 46 3.72 -1.03 -9.34
N ALA A 47 3.36 0.24 -9.52
CA ALA A 47 4.11 1.18 -10.35
C ALA A 47 5.56 1.37 -9.86
N ALA A 48 5.76 1.51 -8.54
CA ALA A 48 7.08 1.65 -7.94
C ALA A 48 7.95 0.39 -8.11
N ASN A 49 7.34 -0.80 -8.15
CA ASN A 49 8.04 -2.05 -8.44
C ASN A 49 8.42 -2.17 -9.92
N VAL A 50 7.52 -1.81 -10.84
CA VAL A 50 7.81 -1.79 -12.29
C VAL A 50 8.92 -0.78 -12.60
N ALA A 51 8.86 0.42 -12.04
CA ALA A 51 9.88 1.45 -12.21
C ALA A 51 11.26 0.99 -11.69
N GLN A 52 11.31 0.27 -10.55
CA GLN A 52 12.55 -0.28 -10.03
C GLN A 52 13.16 -1.34 -10.93
N LYS A 53 12.32 -2.17 -11.56
CA LYS A 53 12.77 -3.23 -12.46
C LYS A 53 13.20 -2.69 -13.84
N LYS A 54 12.69 -1.53 -14.25
CA LYS A 54 13.07 -0.85 -15.52
C LYS A 54 14.32 0.02 -15.38
N GLY A 55 14.63 0.48 -14.17
CA GLY A 55 15.83 1.28 -13.86
C GLY A 55 17.04 0.50 -13.33
N ALA A 56 16.97 -0.83 -13.34
CA ALA A 56 18.05 -1.75 -12.98
C ALA A 56 18.44 -2.59 -14.20
#